data_AF-A0A383C8V6-F1
#
_entry.id   AF-A0A383C8V6-F1
#
_cell.length_a   1.000
_cell.length_b   1.000
_cell.length_c   1.000
_cell.angle_alpha   90.00
_cell.angle_beta   90.00
_cell.angle_gamma   90.00
#
_symmetry.space_group_name_H-M   'P 1'
#
loop_
_entity.id
_entity.type
_entity.pdbx_description
1 polymer ?
#
loop_
_entity_poly.entity_id
_entity_poly.type
_entity_poly.pdbx_seq_one_letter_code
_entity_poly.pdbx_strand_id
1 'polypeptide(L)'
;MRYKGKFRPQNIEKYKGNPSNIVYRSGWELDFMKYLDRQPEVLQWNSEEIIIPYKSPIDGKWHRYYPDFWVRTSKGESLIEIKPKKQTKPPK
;
A
#
# COMPACT_ATOMS: atom_id res chain seq x y z
N MET A 1 -6.35 4.70 21.20
CA MET A 1 -6.98 4.73 19.87
C MET A 1 -6.45 3.56 19.04
N ARG A 2 -7.34 2.79 18.40
CA ARG A 2 -6.95 1.61 17.62
C ARG A 2 -6.75 2.04 16.17
N TYR A 3 -5.54 2.45 15.79
CA TYR A 3 -5.20 2.92 14.44
C TYR A 3 -5.07 1.80 13.39
N LYS A 4 -5.81 0.70 13.57
CA LYS A 4 -5.82 -0.45 12.64
C LYS A 4 -7.24 -1.01 12.52
N GLY A 5 -7.61 -1.44 11.32
CA GLY A 5 -8.96 -1.91 11.05
C GLY A 5 -9.15 -2.38 9.61
N LYS A 6 -10.41 -2.62 9.24
CA LYS A 6 -10.80 -2.99 7.87
C LYS A 6 -11.28 -1.76 7.11
N PHE A 7 -10.86 -1.64 5.86
CA PHE A 7 -11.38 -0.66 4.92
C PHE A 7 -12.42 -1.33 4.03
N ARG A 8 -13.52 -0.61 3.74
CA ARG A 8 -14.55 -1.06 2.79
C ARG A 8 -14.58 -0.03 1.66
N PRO A 9 -14.14 -0.37 0.45
CA PRO A 9 -14.10 0.57 -0.67
C PRO A 9 -15.51 0.88 -1.13
N GLN A 10 -15.74 2.13 -1.52
CA GLN A 10 -16.98 2.56 -2.18
C GLN A 10 -16.93 2.21 -3.68
N ASN A 11 -15.74 2.26 -4.27
CA ASN A 11 -15.48 1.98 -5.69
C ASN A 11 -14.71 0.65 -5.81
N ILE A 12 -15.44 -0.45 -5.62
CA ILE A 12 -14.89 -1.82 -5.53
C ILE A 12 -14.07 -2.19 -6.77
N GLU A 13 -14.50 -1.74 -7.95
CA GLU A 13 -13.88 -1.97 -9.24
C GLU A 13 -12.47 -1.38 -9.36
N LYS A 14 -12.15 -0.36 -8.55
CA LYS A 14 -10.81 0.22 -8.48
C LYS A 14 -9.85 -0.64 -7.67
N TYR A 15 -10.34 -1.51 -6.79
CA TYR A 15 -9.48 -2.34 -5.96
C TYR A 15 -9.02 -3.61 -6.69
N LYS A 16 -7.72 -3.78 -6.83
CA LYS A 16 -7.08 -4.94 -7.46
C LYS A 16 -6.65 -5.97 -6.42
N GLY A 17 -7.59 -6.83 -6.02
CA GLY A 17 -7.35 -7.88 -5.03
C GLY A 17 -8.67 -8.38 -4.46
N ASN A 18 -8.66 -8.83 -3.19
CA ASN A 18 -9.91 -9.15 -2.49
C ASN A 18 -10.47 -7.92 -1.75
N PRO A 19 -11.53 -7.24 -2.27
CA PRO A 19 -12.08 -6.03 -1.67
C PRO A 19 -12.78 -6.28 -0.32
N SER A 20 -13.08 -7.53 0.02
CA SER A 20 -13.69 -7.89 1.31
C SER A 20 -12.69 -7.92 2.48
N ASN A 21 -11.39 -7.85 2.18
CA ASN A 21 -10.32 -8.03 3.16
C ASN A 21 -9.22 -6.96 3.08
N ILE A 22 -9.57 -5.71 2.80
CA ILE A 22 -8.62 -4.60 2.86
C ILE A 22 -8.39 -4.20 4.32
N VAL A 23 -7.13 -4.19 4.76
CA VAL A 23 -6.74 -3.89 6.14
C VAL A 23 -5.78 -2.70 6.15
N TYR A 24 -6.07 -1.70 6.99
CA TYR A 24 -5.11 -0.64 7.30
C TYR A 24 -4.47 -0.90 8.67
N ARG A 25 -3.19 -0.61 8.77
CA ARG A 25 -2.34 -0.76 9.95
C ARG A 25 -2.04 0.57 10.63
N SER A 26 -2.34 1.69 9.98
CA SER A 26 -2.22 3.04 10.51
C SER A 26 -3.37 3.96 10.08
N GLY A 27 -3.53 5.09 10.78
CA GLY A 27 -4.48 6.13 10.37
C GLY A 27 -4.11 6.78 9.03
N TRP A 28 -2.81 6.88 8.71
CA TRP A 28 -2.35 7.43 7.43
C TRP A 28 -2.67 6.49 6.26
N GLU A 29 -2.54 5.19 6.45
CA GLU A 29 -3.02 4.21 5.47
C GLU A 29 -4.52 4.33 5.26
N LEU A 30 -5.31 4.47 6.33
CA LEU A 30 -6.76 4.67 6.20
C LEU A 30 -7.07 5.94 5.37
N ASP A 31 -6.40 7.05 5.64
CA ASP A 31 -6.63 8.30 4.89
C ASP A 31 -6.18 8.18 3.44
N PHE A 32 -5.08 7.48 3.18
CA PHE A 32 -4.61 7.23 1.82
C PHE A 32 -5.55 6.28 1.05
N MET A 33 -6.06 5.22 1.68
CA MET A 33 -7.08 4.34 1.08
C MET A 33 -8.33 5.12 0.68
N LYS A 34 -8.83 6.04 1.53
CA LYS A 34 -9.96 6.91 1.17
C LYS A 34 -9.65 7.79 -0.05
N TYR A 35 -8.42 8.30 -0.16
CA TYR A 35 -7.98 9.05 -1.33
C TYR A 35 -8.01 8.18 -2.57
N LEU A 36 -7.34 7.02 -2.55
CA LEU A 36 -7.27 6.10 -3.69
C LEU A 36 -8.65 5.65 -4.17
N ASP A 37 -9.55 5.36 -3.24
CA ASP A 37 -10.92 4.95 -3.53
C ASP A 37 -11.70 6.07 -4.24
N ARG A 38 -11.64 7.31 -3.76
CA ARG A 38 -12.47 8.42 -4.26
C ARG A 38 -11.91 9.13 -5.49
N GLN A 39 -10.60 9.08 -5.68
CA GLN A 39 -9.93 10.00 -6.59
C GLN A 39 -10.04 9.55 -8.06
N PRO A 40 -10.58 10.37 -8.99
CA PRO A 40 -10.90 9.93 -10.34
C PRO A 40 -9.72 9.47 -11.19
N GLU A 41 -8.52 10.04 -11.02
CA GLU A 41 -7.34 9.66 -11.81
C GLU A 41 -6.71 8.33 -11.39
N VAL A 42 -7.11 7.79 -10.22
CA VAL A 42 -6.70 6.46 -9.78
C VAL A 42 -7.57 5.46 -10.55
N LEU A 43 -6.95 4.66 -11.41
CA LEU A 43 -7.64 3.65 -12.21
C LEU A 43 -7.77 2.33 -11.44
N GLN A 44 -6.67 1.91 -10.80
CA GLN A 44 -6.63 0.72 -9.95
C GLN A 44 -5.65 0.92 -8.80
N TRP A 45 -5.89 0.23 -7.68
CA TRP A 45 -4.96 0.21 -6.56
C TRP A 45 -5.10 -1.07 -5.74
N ASN A 46 -4.09 -1.43 -4.98
CA ASN A 46 -4.16 -2.50 -3.98
C ASN A 46 -3.30 -2.20 -2.76
N SER A 47 -3.43 -3.00 -1.70
CA SER A 47 -2.66 -2.85 -0.47
C SER A 47 -2.06 -4.19 -0.03
N GLU A 48 -0.73 -4.22 0.16
CA GLU A 48 0.07 -5.41 0.56
C GLU A 48 -0.08 -6.66 -0.35
N GLU A 49 -0.59 -6.55 -1.58
CA GLU A 49 -0.79 -7.70 -2.49
C GLU A 49 0.44 -7.97 -3.39
N ILE A 50 1.29 -6.96 -3.64
CA ILE A 50 2.49 -7.12 -4.48
C ILE A 50 3.65 -7.69 -3.66
N ILE A 51 4.28 -8.73 -4.19
CA ILE A 51 5.44 -9.39 -3.60
C ILE A 51 6.67 -9.08 -4.45
N ILE A 52 7.68 -8.48 -3.82
CA ILE A 52 8.99 -8.25 -4.43
C ILE A 52 10.00 -9.19 -3.76
N PRO A 53 10.42 -10.27 -4.43
CA PRO A 53 11.44 -11.15 -3.90
C PRO A 53 12.82 -10.46 -3.92
N TYR A 54 13.59 -10.60 -2.85
CA TYR A 54 14.97 -10.13 -2.80
C TYR A 54 15.85 -11.10 -2.03
N LYS A 55 17.15 -11.11 -2.33
CA LYS A 55 18.13 -11.86 -1.56
C LYS A 55 18.67 -10.97 -0.45
N SER A 56 18.44 -11.35 0.81
CA SER A 56 18.87 -10.57 1.96
C SER A 56 20.39 -10.55 2.05
N PRO A 57 21.02 -9.37 2.21
CA PRO A 57 22.47 -9.26 2.33
C PRO A 57 22.98 -9.70 3.71
N ILE A 58 22.09 -9.88 4.68
CA ILE A 58 22.44 -10.23 6.07
C ILE A 58 22.67 -11.75 6.20
N ASP A 59 21.85 -12.55 5.54
CA ASP A 59 21.84 -14.02 5.69
C ASP A 59 21.90 -14.78 4.36
N GLY A 60 21.89 -14.09 3.22
CA GLY A 60 21.97 -14.68 1.89
C GLY A 60 20.71 -15.42 1.44
N LYS A 61 19.58 -15.32 2.15
CA LYS A 61 18.34 -16.05 1.85
C LYS A 61 17.35 -15.21 1.05
N TRP A 62 16.44 -15.89 0.35
CA TRP A 62 15.35 -15.25 -0.39
C TRP A 62 14.23 -14.80 0.55
N HIS A 63 13.99 -13.50 0.60
CA HIS A 63 12.95 -12.85 1.40
C HIS A 63 11.91 -12.20 0.48
N ARG A 64 10.80 -11.77 1.08
CA ARG A 64 9.70 -11.10 0.40
C ARG A 64 9.50 -9.72 1.00
N TYR A 65 9.51 -8.70 0.16
CA TYR A 65 9.06 -7.36 0.52
C TYR A 65 7.63 -7.15 0.00
N TYR A 66 6.79 -6.62 0.87
CA TYR A 66 5.40 -6.28 0.61
C TYR A 66 5.28 -4.75 0.73
N PRO A 67 5.28 -4.00 -0.39
CA PRO A 67 5.01 -2.57 -0.35
C PRO A 67 3.61 -2.30 0.18
N ASP A 68 3.41 -1.17 0.86
CA ASP A 68 2.11 -0.83 1.44
C ASP A 68 1.01 -0.72 0.36
N PHE A 69 1.31 -0.11 -0.79
CA PHE A 69 0.36 0.06 -1.90
C PHE A 69 1.00 -0.05 -3.29
N TRP A 70 0.23 -0.56 -4.24
CA TRP A 70 0.42 -0.31 -5.67
C TRP A 70 -0.73 0.52 -6.19
N VAL A 71 -0.42 1.49 -7.07
CA VAL A 71 -1.40 2.41 -7.65
C VAL A 71 -1.13 2.55 -9.13
N ARG A 72 -2.19 2.47 -9.93
CA ARG A 72 -2.19 2.71 -11.38
C ARG A 72 -3.04 3.92 -11.72
N THR A 73 -2.44 4.82 -12.48
CA THR A 73 -3.10 6.02 -13.05
C THR A 73 -2.91 6.03 -14.57
N SER A 74 -3.49 7.00 -15.25
CA SER A 74 -3.23 7.23 -16.68
C SER A 74 -1.77 7.59 -16.99
N LYS A 75 -1.03 8.08 -15.99
CA LYS A 75 0.38 8.47 -16.13
C LYS A 75 1.36 7.31 -15.91
N GLY A 76 0.88 6.17 -15.40
CA GLY A 76 1.71 5.01 -15.09
C GLY A 76 1.37 4.36 -13.76
N GLU A 77 2.25 3.45 -13.35
CA GLU A 77 2.13 2.65 -12.13
C GLU A 77 3.18 3.05 -11.10
N SER A 78 2.85 2.94 -9.82
CA SER A 78 3.75 3.29 -8.72
C SER A 78 3.55 2.39 -7.51
N LEU A 79 4.65 2.11 -6.82
CA LEU A 79 4.66 1.50 -5.50
C LEU A 79 4.82 2.61 -4.46
N ILE A 80 4.04 2.54 -3.40
CA ILE A 80 3.97 3.59 -2.38
C ILE A 80 4.13 2.95 -1.00
N GLU A 81 4.99 3.56 -0.19
CA GLU A 81 5.24 3.17 1.20
C GLU A 81 4.86 4.35 2.12
N ILE A 82 4.02 4.10 3.12
CA ILE A 82 3.61 5.09 4.10
C ILE A 82 4.56 5.01 5.30
N LYS A 83 5.25 6.11 5.56
CA LYS A 83 6.14 6.26 6.72
C LYS A 83 5.99 7.62 7.40
N PRO A 84 6.21 7.70 8.73
CA PRO A 84 6.40 8.97 9.40
C PRO A 84 7.55 9.75 8.76
N LYS A 85 7.39 11.07 8.60
CA LYS A 85 8.45 11.97 8.07
C LYS A 85 9.82 11.80 8.75
N LYS A 86 9.86 11.43 10.02
CA LYS A 86 11.12 11.16 10.74
C LYS A 86 11.87 9.91 10.22
N GLN A 87 11.18 8.96 9.59
CA GLN A 87 11.72 7.71 9.05
C GLN A 87 12.02 7.79 7.55
N THR A 88 11.70 8.90 6.87
CA THR A 88 12.03 9.08 5.45
C THR A 88 13.45 9.59 5.23
N LYS A 89 14.22 9.76 6.31
CA LYS A 89 15.62 10.18 6.25
C LYS A 89 16.50 8.94 6.10
N PRO A 90 17.55 9.00 5.26
CA PRO A 90 18.50 7.90 5.18
C PRO A 90 19.14 7.66 6.55
N PRO A 91 19.55 6.40 6.84
CA PRO A 91 20.35 6.12 8.03
C PRO A 91 21.62 6.99 8.02
N LYS A 92 22.01 7.46 9.21
CA LYS A 92 23.29 8.16 9.42
C LYS A 92 24.41 7.15 9.59
#